data_AF-A0A6B2XN33-F1
#
_entry.id   AF-A0A6B2XN33-F1
#
_cell.length_a   1.000
_cell.length_b   1.000
_cell.length_c   1.000
_cell.angle_alpha   90.00
_cell.angle_beta   90.00
_cell.angle_gamma   90.00
#
_symmetry.space_group_name_H-M   'P 1'
#
loop_
_entity.id
_entity.type
_entity.pdbx_description
1 polymer ?
#
loop_
_entity_poly.entity_id
_entity_poly.type
_entity_poly.pdbx_seq_one_letter_code
_entity_poly.pdbx_strand_id
1 'polypeptide(L)' 'MAIRLGNLDTWTTSTYTNANGACLMVRSTTEESLELGDTKIPEGPKVAFPAEAWSAFVASVKV' A
#
# COMPACT_ATOMS: atom_id res chain seq x y z
N MET A 1 5.13 -8.84 4.35
CA MET A 1 4.47 -8.06 5.43
C MET A 1 3.01 -7.87 5.06
N ALA A 2 2.07 -8.21 5.95
CA ALA A 2 0.64 -7.96 5.71
C ALA A 2 0.30 -6.55 6.19
N ILE A 3 -0.38 -5.76 5.36
CA ILE A 3 -0.87 -4.44 5.76
C ILE A 3 -2.04 -4.66 6.72
N ARG A 4 -1.99 -4.06 7.91
CA ARG A 4 -3.13 -3.99 8.82
C ARG A 4 -3.91 -2.73 8.50
N LEU A 5 -5.16 -2.89 8.09
CA LEU A 5 -6.02 -1.76 7.79
C LEU A 5 -6.33 -0.99 9.07
N GLY A 6 -6.46 0.34 8.97
CA GLY A 6 -6.78 1.23 10.09
C GLY A 6 -5.69 1.38 11.17
N ASN A 7 -4.48 0.87 10.94
CA ASN A 7 -3.39 0.93 11.92
C ASN A 7 -2.03 1.22 11.24
N LEU A 8 -2.08 1.95 10.13
CA LEU A 8 -0.90 2.37 9.39
C LEU A 8 -1.03 3.86 9.07
N ASP A 9 -0.88 4.68 10.11
CA ASP A 9 -1.09 6.13 10.06
C ASP A 9 0.00 6.86 9.27
N THR A 10 1.17 6.24 9.13
CA THR A 10 2.32 6.78 8.41
C THR A 10 2.60 6.00 7.14
N TRP A 11 3.12 6.70 6.13
CA TRP A 11 3.54 6.07 4.89
C TRP A 11 4.69 5.10 5.14
N THR A 12 4.42 3.81 4.88
CA THR A 12 5.41 2.75 5.04
C THR A 12 5.84 2.27 3.67
N THR A 13 7.15 2.30 3.45
CA THR A 13 7.76 1.84 2.21
C THR A 13 7.80 0.31 2.15
N SER A 14 7.43 -0.27 1.01
CA SER A 14 7.55 -1.72 0.80
C SER A 14 9.01 -2.18 0.79
N THR A 15 9.29 -3.29 1.46
CA THR A 15 10.62 -3.90 1.55
C THR A 15 10.90 -4.93 0.45
N TYR A 16 9.94 -5.22 -0.44
CA TYR A 16 10.05 -6.26 -1.49
C TYR A 16 10.53 -5.74 -2.85
N THR A 17 10.98 -4.50 -2.93
CA THR A 17 11.44 -3.90 -4.18
C THR A 17 12.92 -4.21 -4.41
N ASN A 18 13.22 -4.89 -5.52
CA ASN A 18 14.57 -5.21 -6.00
C ASN A 18 15.49 -3.96 -6.07
N ALA A 19 16.79 -4.19 -6.26
CA ALA A 19 17.97 -3.31 -6.11
C ALA A 19 17.94 -1.83 -6.57
N ASN A 20 16.85 -1.32 -7.17
CA ASN A 20 16.68 0.08 -7.58
C ASN A 20 15.73 0.89 -6.68
N GLY A 21 15.49 0.40 -5.47
CA GLY A 21 14.79 1.15 -4.44
C GLY A 21 13.28 1.09 -4.59
N ALA A 22 12.65 0.92 -3.43
CA ALA A 22 11.24 1.13 -3.15
C ALA A 22 10.48 1.87 -4.24
N CYS A 23 9.50 1.21 -4.85
CA CYS A 23 8.58 1.81 -5.83
C CYS A 23 7.19 2.08 -5.24
N LEU A 24 6.91 1.61 -4.03
CA LEU A 24 5.59 1.70 -3.40
C LEU A 24 5.72 2.05 -1.93
N MET A 25 4.90 3.02 -1.50
CA MET A 25 4.56 3.29 -0.11
C MET A 25 3.07 3.07 0.10
N VAL A 26 2.73 2.62 1.29
CA VAL A 26 1.37 2.26 1.67
C VAL A 26 0.97 2.98 2.96
N ARG A 27 -0.30 3.36 3.07
CA ARG A 27 -0.91 3.96 4.26
C ARG A 27 -2.33 3.42 4.43
N SER A 28 -2.80 3.26 5.65
CA SER A 28 -4.18 2.87 5.96
C SER A 28 -4.57 3.44 7.32
N THR A 29 -5.19 4.61 7.29
CA THR A 29 -5.69 5.32 8.47
C THR A 29 -7.08 4.85 8.90
N THR A 30 -7.81 4.19 8.01
CA THR A 30 -9.15 3.62 8.26
C THR A 30 -9.18 2.15 7.92
N GLU A 31 -10.12 1.40 8.53
CA GLU A 31 -10.33 -0.01 8.19
C GLU A 31 -10.97 -0.21 6.81
N GLU A 32 -11.57 0.85 6.25
CA GLU A 32 -12.34 0.80 5.02
C GLU A 32 -11.49 1.03 3.76
N SER A 33 -10.27 1.55 3.90
CA SER A 33 -9.47 1.97 2.76
C SER A 33 -7.97 1.71 2.90
N LEU A 34 -7.34 1.47 1.75
CA LEU A 34 -5.90 1.40 1.60
C LEU A 34 -5.43 2.45 0.59
N GLU A 35 -4.41 3.21 0.95
CA GLU A 35 -3.78 4.18 0.09
C GLU A 35 -2.41 3.69 -0.40
N LEU A 36 -2.15 3.89 -1.69
CA LEU A 36 -0.89 3.60 -2.35
C LEU A 36 -0.29 4.88 -2.93
N GLY A 37 1.03 4.97 -2.88
CA GLY A 37 1.80 6.04 -3.53
C GLY A 37 3.13 5.54 -4.07
N ASP A 38 3.68 6.31 -5.01
CA ASP A 38 5.05 6.09 -5.50
C ASP A 38 6.05 6.72 -4.53
N THR A 39 6.99 5.92 -4.03
CA THR A 39 8.09 6.37 -3.17
C THR A 39 9.11 7.23 -3.90
N LYS A 40 9.20 7.16 -5.23
CA LYS A 40 10.07 8.02 -6.05
C LYS A 40 9.51 9.42 -6.22
N ILE A 41 8.20 9.58 -6.03
CA ILE A 41 7.52 10.88 -6.07
C ILE A 41 6.63 10.99 -4.82
N PRO A 42 7.22 11.26 -3.64
CA PRO A 42 6.48 11.28 -2.37
C PRO A 42 5.30 12.26 -2.37
N GLU A 43 5.43 13.39 -3.06
CA GLU A 43 4.37 14.40 -3.22
C GLU A 43 3.47 14.16 -4.44
N GLY A 44 3.67 13.04 -5.13
CA GLY A 44 2.88 12.65 -6.28
C GLY A 44 1.48 12.16 -5.89
N PRO A 45 0.61 11.93 -6.90
CA PRO A 45 -0.75 11.46 -6.68
C PRO A 45 -0.77 10.17 -5.84
N LYS A 46 -1.74 10.09 -4.92
CA LYS A 46 -2.03 8.90 -4.13
C LYS A 46 -3.33 8.29 -4.61
N VAL A 47 -3.39 6.96 -4.62
CA VAL A 47 -4.57 6.22 -5.06
C VAL A 47 -5.13 5.46 -3.86
N ALA A 48 -6.41 5.65 -3.59
CA ALA A 48 -7.12 4.95 -2.54
C ALA A 48 -7.96 3.81 -3.13
N PHE A 49 -7.95 2.66 -2.47
CA PHE A 49 -8.75 1.49 -2.79
C PHE A 49 -9.64 1.12 -1.61
N PRO A 50 -10.88 0.67 -1.87
CA PRO A 50 -11.68 0.01 -0.84
C PRO A 50 -10.96 -1.22 -0.30
N ALA A 51 -11.03 -1.45 1.01
CA ALA A 51 -10.41 -2.57 1.70
C ALA A 51 -10.76 -3.94 1.10
N GLU A 52 -12.02 -4.12 0.72
CA GLU A 52 -12.52 -5.36 0.12
C GLU A 52 -11.88 -5.61 -1.25
N ALA A 53 -11.83 -4.58 -2.10
CA ALA A 53 -11.24 -4.68 -3.43
C ALA A 53 -9.73 -4.98 -3.35
N TRP A 54 -9.02 -4.34 -2.43
CA TRP A 54 -7.60 -4.63 -2.19
C TRP A 54 -7.39 -6.07 -1.70
N SER A 55 -8.22 -6.53 -0.77
CA SER A 55 -8.14 -7.89 -0.23
C SER A 55 -8.39 -8.95 -1.31
N ALA A 56 -9.39 -8.73 -2.16
CA ALA A 56 -9.69 -9.59 -3.30
C ALA A 56 -8.53 -9.63 -4.30
N PHE A 57 -7.93 -8.48 -4.62
CA PHE A 57 -6.74 -8.41 -5.47
C PHE A 57 -5.58 -9.22 -4.88
N VAL A 58 -5.23 -9.00 -3.61
CA VAL A 58 -4.14 -9.72 -2.95
C VAL A 58 -4.39 -11.23 -2.92
N ALA A 59 -5.62 -11.66 -2.67
CA ALA A 59 -6.00 -13.07 -2.72
C ALA A 59 -5.84 -13.67 -4.12
N SER A 60 -6.10 -12.89 -5.18
CA SER A 60 -5.97 -13.36 -6.57
C SER A 60 -4.52 -13.52 -7.05
N VAL A 61 -3.57 -12.77 -6.47
CA VAL A 61 -2.16 -12.78 -6.89
C VAL A 61 -1.26 -13.64 -5.99
N LYS A 62 -1.74 -14.03 -4.81
CA LYS A 62 -1.05 -14.99 -3.94
C LYS A 62 -1.24 -16.39 -4.51
N VAL A 63 -0.16 -16.98 -5.01
CA VAL A 63 -0.07 -18.40 -5.43
C VAL A 63 0.38 -19.26 -4.25
#